data_AF-A0A1F9RFJ9-F1
#
_entry.id   AF-A0A1F9RFJ9-F1
#
_cell.length_a   1.000
_cell.length_b   1.000
_cell.length_c   1.000
_cell.angle_alpha   90.00
_cell.angle_beta   90.00
_cell.angle_gamma   90.00
#
_symmetry.space_group_name_H-M   'P 1'
#
loop_
_entity.id
_entity.type
_entity.pdbx_description
1 polymer ?
#
loop_
_entity_poly.entity_id
_entity_poly.type
_entity_poly.pdbx_seq_one_letter_code
_entity_poly.pdbx_strand_id
1 'polypeptide(L)'
;MPKLVSPPAMPEIKDLPVFLQQPGPGPEPKPALLEPAPEPTPTPAPKPARKPFAINKTAVIILCAVLASAGVAYQLFINSAAQRYKQAGRLVEKARNTEAISAYSRIITRYPRSIEAAYSHYGIGDIKALQGDSQGAIASYEDYMVAAPDKDPKLASARFKVAELHFKEDRLADADYLYQNPVVRESDLAGRAEERVKEIAAINVRLAEAKKLIAKSPNKAVEAYSAVVAERPKYAAALAGLEEARAALAAYNGRPVAKRPAATKPPKPAPALTKSALKAALTKAEPPAPKPVQKAAPKPAAEQKPAAAPSPKAQFETCSAIWDAEKAQAQLSADQIFTKMKLGCDDLKQRLDACREAREDVMALQGVPPEARMAMELEIDPDWTLAKQLEQDKKIMQRYEDRRCAELLKTFPI
;
A
#
# COMPACT_ATOMS: atom_id res chain seq x y z
N MET A 1 22.32 23.37 -26.17
CA MET A 1 20.91 23.56 -25.75
C MET A 1 20.04 22.81 -26.73
N PRO A 2 19.43 21.68 -26.34
CA PRO A 2 18.54 20.96 -27.24
C PRO A 2 17.19 21.71 -27.34
N LYS A 3 16.69 21.83 -28.56
CA LYS A 3 15.42 22.49 -28.91
C LYS A 3 14.26 21.77 -28.24
N LEU A 4 13.45 22.50 -27.47
CA LEU A 4 12.15 22.05 -27.00
C LEU A 4 11.26 21.74 -28.22
N VAL A 5 10.98 20.46 -28.43
CA VAL A 5 9.93 20.02 -29.35
C VAL A 5 8.61 20.29 -28.64
N SER A 6 7.80 21.17 -29.23
CA SER A 6 6.46 21.49 -28.73
C SER A 6 5.58 20.24 -28.78
N PRO A 7 4.73 20.00 -27.77
CA PRO A 7 3.81 18.87 -27.80
C PRO A 7 2.81 19.01 -28.95
N PRO A 8 2.38 17.89 -29.57
CA PRO A 8 1.38 17.94 -30.63
C PRO A 8 0.06 18.49 -30.10
N ALA A 9 -0.53 19.41 -30.86
CA ALA A 9 -1.85 19.97 -30.60
C ALA A 9 -2.88 18.85 -30.53
N MET A 10 -3.64 18.80 -29.43
CA MET A 10 -4.78 17.91 -29.31
C MET A 10 -5.83 18.27 -30.37
N PRO A 11 -6.44 17.28 -31.04
CA PRO A 11 -7.50 17.54 -31.99
C PRO A 11 -8.68 18.21 -31.27
N GLU A 12 -9.09 19.35 -31.79
CA GLU A 12 -10.28 20.11 -31.42
C GLU A 12 -11.51 19.22 -31.69
N ILE A 13 -12.10 18.66 -30.63
CA ILE A 13 -13.32 17.85 -30.71
C ILE A 13 -14.49 18.81 -30.99
N LYS A 14 -14.81 19.03 -32.27
CA LYS A 14 -15.93 19.89 -32.70
C LYS A 14 -17.28 19.19 -32.84
N ASP A 15 -17.34 17.86 -32.67
CA ASP A 15 -18.57 17.12 -32.88
C ASP A 15 -18.85 16.17 -31.70
N LEU A 16 -19.37 16.75 -30.62
CA LEU A 16 -20.13 16.00 -29.61
C LEU A 16 -21.59 15.98 -30.05
N PRO A 17 -22.20 14.81 -30.32
CA PRO A 17 -23.64 14.75 -30.52
C PRO A 17 -24.33 15.14 -29.21
N VAL A 18 -25.06 16.25 -29.26
CA VAL A 18 -26.03 16.65 -28.24
C VAL A 18 -27.09 15.55 -28.13
N PHE A 19 -26.92 14.64 -27.18
CA PHE A 19 -27.95 13.69 -26.76
C PHE A 19 -28.46 14.07 -25.37
N LEU A 20 -29.06 15.25 -25.30
CA LEU A 20 -30.04 15.61 -24.26
C LEU A 20 -31.39 15.86 -24.95
N GLN A 21 -31.95 14.80 -25.53
CA GLN A 21 -33.38 14.76 -25.78
C GLN A 21 -34.05 14.33 -24.48
N GLN A 22 -34.67 15.31 -23.81
CA GLN A 22 -35.73 15.01 -22.85
C GLN A 22 -36.78 14.13 -23.54
N PRO A 23 -37.35 13.12 -22.88
CA PRO A 23 -38.49 12.40 -23.42
C PRO A 23 -39.63 13.41 -23.61
N GLY A 24 -39.92 13.73 -24.88
CA GLY A 24 -41.10 14.52 -25.23
C GLY A 24 -42.38 13.83 -24.74
N PRO A 25 -43.48 14.58 -24.58
CA PRO A 25 -44.76 14.00 -24.21
C PRO A 25 -45.12 12.92 -25.23
N GLY A 26 -45.28 11.69 -24.74
CA GLY A 26 -45.70 10.56 -25.55
C GLY A 26 -47.03 10.86 -26.25
N PRO A 27 -47.28 10.23 -27.41
CA PRO A 27 -48.49 10.48 -28.19
C PRO A 27 -49.73 10.24 -27.33
N GLU A 28 -50.65 11.20 -27.37
CA GLU A 28 -51.97 11.09 -26.78
C GLU A 28 -52.61 9.74 -27.15
N PRO A 29 -53.25 9.04 -26.19
CA PRO A 29 -53.96 7.82 -26.49
C PRO A 29 -55.08 8.15 -27.48
N LYS A 30 -54.98 7.56 -28.69
CA LYS A 30 -56.07 7.57 -29.68
C LYS A 30 -57.37 7.13 -28.97
N PRO A 31 -58.49 7.84 -29.17
CA PRO A 31 -59.78 7.37 -28.66
C PRO A 31 -60.06 6.01 -29.29
N ALA A 32 -60.14 4.98 -28.43
CA ALA A 32 -60.57 3.67 -28.84
C ALA A 32 -61.96 3.78 -29.46
N LEU A 33 -62.08 3.38 -30.72
CA LEU A 33 -63.35 3.19 -31.40
C LEU A 33 -64.23 2.32 -30.49
N LEU A 34 -65.42 2.83 -30.17
CA LEU A 34 -66.50 2.07 -29.58
C LEU A 34 -66.81 0.88 -30.49
N GLU A 35 -66.38 -0.31 -30.11
CA GLU A 35 -66.87 -1.54 -30.70
C GLU A 35 -68.37 -1.68 -30.41
N PRO A 36 -69.17 -2.13 -31.38
CA PRO A 36 -70.60 -2.33 -31.19
C PRO A 36 -70.85 -3.37 -30.10
N ALA A 37 -71.83 -3.08 -29.25
CA ALA A 37 -72.27 -3.94 -28.15
C ALA A 37 -72.50 -5.38 -28.66
N PRO A 38 -71.87 -6.40 -28.03
CA PRO A 38 -72.14 -7.78 -28.37
C PRO A 38 -73.61 -8.11 -28.08
N GLU A 39 -74.27 -8.70 -29.08
CA GLU A 39 -75.64 -9.19 -28.98
C GLU A 39 -75.81 -10.12 -27.76
N PRO A 40 -76.98 -10.08 -27.09
CA PRO A 40 -77.24 -10.89 -25.91
C PRO A 40 -77.15 -12.37 -26.25
N THR A 41 -76.08 -13.02 -25.81
CA THR A 41 -75.94 -14.47 -25.89
C THR A 41 -77.00 -15.13 -25.00
N PRO A 42 -77.64 -16.22 -25.44
CA PRO A 42 -78.68 -16.90 -24.70
C PRO A 42 -78.15 -17.34 -23.34
N THR A 43 -78.89 -16.97 -22.29
CA THR A 43 -78.60 -17.27 -20.90
C THR A 43 -78.27 -18.77 -20.75
N PRO A 44 -77.03 -19.13 -20.35
CA PRO A 44 -76.71 -20.52 -20.10
C PRO A 44 -77.55 -21.01 -18.91
N ALA A 45 -78.25 -22.13 -19.12
CA ALA A 45 -79.09 -22.79 -18.13
C ALA A 45 -78.36 -22.91 -16.76
N PRO A 46 -79.08 -22.72 -15.63
CA PRO A 46 -78.50 -22.71 -14.30
C PRO A 46 -77.78 -24.03 -14.03
N LYS A 47 -76.44 -23.99 -14.00
CA LYS A 47 -75.62 -25.13 -13.60
C LYS A 47 -76.03 -25.56 -12.19
N PRO A 48 -76.17 -26.87 -11.91
CA PRO A 48 -76.62 -27.38 -10.62
C PRO A 48 -75.72 -26.83 -9.51
N ALA A 49 -76.35 -26.27 -8.48
CA ALA A 49 -75.69 -25.70 -7.31
C ALA A 49 -74.64 -26.69 -6.76
N ARG A 50 -73.37 -26.38 -6.98
CA ARG A 50 -72.26 -27.17 -6.44
C ARG A 50 -72.36 -27.09 -4.92
N LYS A 51 -72.48 -28.26 -4.28
CA LYS A 51 -72.49 -28.38 -2.81
C LYS A 51 -71.27 -27.60 -2.25
N PRO A 52 -71.44 -26.84 -1.15
CA PRO A 52 -70.34 -26.10 -0.56
C PRO A 52 -69.23 -27.09 -0.21
N PHE A 53 -68.05 -26.91 -0.82
CA PHE A 53 -66.87 -27.69 -0.44
C PHE A 53 -66.57 -27.37 1.02
N ALA A 54 -66.86 -28.31 1.91
CA ALA A 54 -66.42 -28.25 3.30
C ALA A 54 -64.90 -28.42 3.32
N ILE A 55 -64.17 -27.30 3.19
CA ILE A 55 -62.72 -27.29 3.29
C ILE A 55 -62.36 -27.69 4.73
N ASN A 56 -61.63 -28.78 4.87
CA ASN A 56 -61.16 -29.27 6.15
C ASN A 56 -60.26 -28.22 6.81
N LYS A 57 -60.66 -27.72 7.98
CA LYS A 57 -59.89 -26.73 8.75
C LYS A 57 -58.45 -27.18 9.00
N THR A 58 -58.21 -28.48 9.17
CA THR A 58 -56.87 -29.04 9.35
C THR A 58 -56.01 -28.88 8.10
N ALA A 59 -56.57 -29.00 6.90
CA ALA A 59 -55.83 -28.83 5.64
C ALA A 59 -55.41 -27.37 5.42
N VAL A 60 -56.25 -26.40 5.83
CA VAL A 60 -55.92 -24.97 5.78
C VAL A 60 -54.78 -24.64 6.74
N ILE A 61 -54.81 -25.17 7.97
CA ILE A 61 -53.76 -24.95 8.96
C ILE A 61 -52.41 -25.51 8.46
N ILE A 62 -52.40 -26.73 7.90
CA ILE A 62 -51.18 -27.32 7.36
C ILE A 62 -50.65 -26.49 6.19
N LEU A 63 -51.51 -26.04 5.27
CA LEU A 63 -51.11 -25.21 4.14
C LEU A 63 -50.51 -23.86 4.60
N CYS A 64 -51.14 -23.20 5.58
CA CYS A 64 -50.61 -21.96 6.16
C CYS A 64 -49.26 -22.17 6.85
N ALA A 65 -49.08 -23.27 7.59
CA ALA A 65 -47.81 -23.59 8.23
C ALA A 65 -46.68 -23.85 7.21
N VAL A 66 -46.99 -24.53 6.09
CA VAL A 66 -46.02 -24.77 5.00
C VAL A 66 -45.65 -23.48 4.26
N LEU A 67 -46.63 -22.60 4.00
CA LEU A 67 -46.35 -21.30 3.37
C LEU A 67 -45.52 -20.38 4.28
N ALA A 68 -45.79 -20.39 5.58
CA ALA A 68 -45.00 -19.64 6.56
C ALA A 68 -43.54 -20.13 6.62
N SER A 69 -43.32 -21.44 6.64
CA SER A 69 -41.96 -22.01 6.66
C SER A 69 -41.21 -21.78 5.33
N ALA A 70 -41.89 -21.88 4.19
CA ALA A 70 -41.32 -21.52 2.89
C ALA A 70 -40.95 -20.03 2.81
N GLY A 71 -41.78 -19.15 3.37
CA GLY A 71 -41.52 -17.71 3.44
C GLY A 71 -40.25 -17.37 4.24
N VAL A 72 -40.03 -18.01 5.39
CA VAL A 72 -38.82 -17.83 6.20
C VAL A 72 -37.58 -18.34 5.45
N ALA A 73 -37.65 -19.51 4.82
CA ALA A 73 -36.55 -20.05 4.03
C ALA A 73 -36.19 -19.13 2.85
N TYR A 74 -37.20 -18.59 2.16
CA TYR A 74 -37.01 -17.64 1.06
C TYR A 74 -36.39 -16.31 1.53
N GLN A 75 -36.85 -15.77 2.66
CA GLN A 75 -36.26 -14.57 3.24
C GLN A 75 -34.81 -14.78 3.68
N LEU A 76 -34.48 -15.95 4.23
CA LEU A 76 -33.10 -16.31 4.56
C LEU A 76 -32.22 -16.43 3.31
N PHE A 77 -32.76 -16.98 2.22
CA PHE A 77 -32.04 -17.09 0.95
C PHE A 77 -31.73 -15.72 0.33
N ILE A 78 -32.72 -14.82 0.23
CA ILE A 78 -32.54 -13.48 -0.34
C ILE A 78 -31.66 -12.61 0.56
N ASN A 79 -31.74 -12.79 1.88
CA ASN A 79 -30.89 -12.09 2.83
C ASN A 79 -29.57 -12.80 3.11
N SER A 80 -29.14 -13.74 2.26
CA SER A 80 -27.81 -14.34 2.40
C SER A 80 -26.69 -13.32 2.13
N ALA A 81 -25.54 -13.53 2.75
CA ALA A 81 -24.35 -12.71 2.53
C ALA A 81 -23.96 -12.68 1.04
N ALA A 82 -24.02 -13.85 0.37
CA ALA A 82 -23.78 -14.02 -1.06
C ALA A 82 -24.62 -13.08 -1.94
N GLN A 83 -25.94 -13.00 -1.71
CA GLN A 83 -26.83 -12.16 -2.50
C GLN A 83 -26.58 -10.67 -2.25
N ARG A 84 -26.34 -10.29 -0.99
CA ARG A 84 -25.97 -8.91 -0.63
C ARG A 84 -24.64 -8.50 -1.27
N TYR A 85 -23.66 -9.39 -1.30
CA TYR A 85 -22.38 -9.14 -1.96
C TYR A 85 -22.55 -8.92 -3.47
N LYS A 86 -23.33 -9.76 -4.15
CA LYS A 86 -23.67 -9.56 -5.57
C LYS A 86 -24.38 -8.21 -5.82
N GLN A 87 -25.25 -7.80 -4.91
CA GLN A 87 -25.91 -6.49 -5.01
C GLN A 87 -24.91 -5.33 -4.86
N ALA A 88 -23.99 -5.42 -3.90
CA ALA A 88 -22.92 -4.44 -3.75
C ALA A 88 -22.03 -4.36 -5.00
N GLY A 89 -21.70 -5.49 -5.61
CA GLY A 89 -20.97 -5.54 -6.89
C GLY A 89 -21.68 -4.78 -8.02
N ARG A 90 -23.00 -4.93 -8.17
CA ARG A 90 -23.78 -4.17 -9.15
C ARG A 90 -23.77 -2.65 -8.90
N LEU A 91 -23.57 -2.21 -7.66
CA LEU A 91 -23.42 -0.78 -7.36
C LEU A 91 -22.05 -0.27 -7.85
N VAL A 92 -20.99 -1.08 -7.73
CA VAL A 92 -19.67 -0.77 -8.30
C VAL A 92 -19.73 -0.67 -9.82
N GLU A 93 -20.40 -1.62 -10.49
CA GLU A 93 -20.59 -1.59 -11.95
C GLU A 93 -21.31 -0.33 -12.44
N LYS A 94 -22.18 0.25 -11.61
CA LYS A 94 -22.90 1.51 -11.89
C LYS A 94 -22.13 2.75 -11.42
N ALA A 95 -20.86 2.61 -11.02
CA ALA A 95 -20.02 3.66 -10.45
C ALA A 95 -20.61 4.35 -9.19
N ARG A 96 -21.55 3.70 -8.48
CA ARG A 96 -22.15 4.20 -7.24
C ARG A 96 -21.29 3.82 -6.04
N ASN A 97 -20.05 4.32 -6.03
CA ASN A 97 -18.99 3.91 -5.11
C ASN A 97 -19.36 4.08 -3.63
N THR A 98 -19.95 5.22 -3.24
CA THR A 98 -20.36 5.47 -1.85
C THR A 98 -21.41 4.47 -1.35
N GLU A 99 -22.39 4.15 -2.20
CA GLU A 99 -23.43 3.18 -1.86
C GLU A 99 -22.90 1.75 -1.85
N ALA A 100 -21.97 1.43 -2.76
CA ALA A 100 -21.29 0.14 -2.78
C ALA A 100 -20.50 -0.08 -1.49
N ILE A 101 -19.74 0.92 -1.03
CA ILE A 101 -19.03 0.87 0.28
C ILE A 101 -20.04 0.63 1.40
N SER A 102 -21.12 1.41 1.47
CA SER A 102 -22.17 1.22 2.50
C SER A 102 -22.81 -0.18 2.45
N ALA A 103 -23.01 -0.75 1.26
CA ALA A 103 -23.53 -2.10 1.10
C ALA A 103 -22.52 -3.16 1.57
N TYR A 104 -21.25 -3.03 1.21
CA TYR A 104 -20.16 -3.91 1.67
C TYR A 104 -19.97 -3.84 3.19
N SER A 105 -19.94 -2.64 3.77
CA SER A 105 -19.83 -2.46 5.23
C SER A 105 -20.95 -3.17 5.98
N ARG A 106 -22.20 -3.12 5.47
CA ARG A 106 -23.32 -3.86 6.08
C ARG A 106 -23.14 -5.37 6.04
N ILE A 107 -22.45 -5.93 5.05
CA ILE A 107 -22.14 -7.37 4.99
C ILE A 107 -21.12 -7.71 6.07
N ILE A 108 -20.06 -6.92 6.19
CA ILE A 108 -19.01 -7.08 7.21
C ILE A 108 -19.63 -7.07 8.62
N THR A 109 -20.48 -6.09 8.94
CA THR A 109 -21.11 -6.00 10.26
C THR A 109 -22.08 -7.14 10.54
N ARG A 110 -22.90 -7.54 9.57
CA ARG A 110 -23.99 -8.52 9.79
C ARG A 110 -23.54 -9.97 9.66
N TYR A 111 -22.48 -10.23 8.90
CA TYR A 111 -21.97 -11.58 8.61
C TYR A 111 -20.43 -11.65 8.78
N PRO A 112 -19.87 -11.27 9.94
CA PRO A 112 -18.43 -11.03 10.10
C PRO A 112 -17.54 -12.27 9.87
N ARG A 113 -18.11 -13.48 9.93
CA ARG A 113 -17.39 -14.75 9.70
C ARG A 113 -17.64 -15.34 8.30
N SER A 114 -18.39 -14.65 7.46
CA SER A 114 -18.66 -15.09 6.09
C SER A 114 -17.50 -14.78 5.15
N ILE A 115 -17.32 -15.59 4.11
CA ILE A 115 -16.33 -15.30 3.07
C ILE A 115 -16.67 -13.99 2.34
N GLU A 116 -17.96 -13.66 2.23
CA GLU A 116 -18.42 -12.40 1.64
C GLU A 116 -18.04 -11.19 2.47
N ALA A 117 -17.93 -11.30 3.79
CA ALA A 117 -17.39 -10.22 4.62
C ALA A 117 -15.92 -9.97 4.29
N ALA A 118 -15.10 -11.02 4.16
CA ALA A 118 -13.73 -10.88 3.68
C ALA A 118 -13.71 -10.22 2.28
N TYR A 119 -14.44 -10.78 1.31
CA TYR A 119 -14.50 -10.18 -0.04
C TYR A 119 -15.04 -8.74 -0.06
N SER A 120 -15.88 -8.36 0.90
CA SER A 120 -16.34 -6.98 1.06
C SER A 120 -15.21 -6.03 1.43
N HIS A 121 -14.27 -6.45 2.29
CA HIS A 121 -13.04 -5.67 2.57
C HIS A 121 -12.21 -5.48 1.29
N TYR A 122 -12.03 -6.54 0.50
CA TYR A 122 -11.33 -6.46 -0.78
C TYR A 122 -12.02 -5.49 -1.75
N GLY A 123 -13.35 -5.57 -1.89
CA GLY A 123 -14.14 -4.68 -2.73
C GLY A 123 -14.08 -3.22 -2.30
N ILE A 124 -14.11 -2.94 -0.99
CA ILE A 124 -13.90 -1.59 -0.45
C ILE A 124 -12.49 -1.09 -0.79
N GLY A 125 -11.47 -1.96 -0.68
CA GLY A 125 -10.09 -1.64 -1.08
C GLY A 125 -10.00 -1.20 -2.54
N ASP A 126 -10.63 -1.94 -3.45
CA ASP A 126 -10.69 -1.59 -4.88
C ASP A 126 -11.33 -0.22 -5.13
N ILE A 127 -12.44 0.07 -4.45
CA ILE A 127 -13.15 1.34 -4.60
C ILE A 127 -12.29 2.51 -4.07
N LYS A 128 -11.69 2.36 -2.89
CA LYS A 128 -10.86 3.41 -2.29
C LYS A 128 -9.60 3.67 -3.10
N ALA A 129 -8.97 2.63 -3.64
CA ALA A 129 -7.82 2.76 -4.52
C ALA A 129 -8.18 3.55 -5.80
N LEU A 130 -9.37 3.29 -6.37
CA LEU A 130 -9.89 4.04 -7.52
C LEU A 130 -10.16 5.51 -7.18
N GLN A 131 -10.60 5.80 -5.95
CA GLN A 131 -10.81 7.16 -5.45
C GLN A 131 -9.52 7.91 -5.09
N GLY A 132 -8.36 7.24 -5.17
CA GLY A 132 -7.07 7.82 -4.76
C GLY A 132 -6.82 7.81 -3.26
N ASP A 133 -7.71 7.21 -2.47
CA ASP A 133 -7.50 6.96 -1.03
C ASP A 133 -6.61 5.72 -0.84
N SER A 134 -5.32 5.89 -1.11
CA SER A 134 -4.33 4.81 -1.02
C SER A 134 -4.25 4.21 0.39
N GLN A 135 -4.29 5.03 1.45
CA GLN A 135 -4.18 4.55 2.83
C GLN A 135 -5.42 3.76 3.24
N GLY A 136 -6.62 4.27 2.94
CA GLY A 136 -7.85 3.53 3.21
C GLY A 136 -7.97 2.26 2.39
N ALA A 137 -7.43 2.24 1.17
CA ALA A 137 -7.36 1.04 0.33
C ALA A 137 -6.43 -0.03 0.93
N ILE A 138 -5.22 0.36 1.35
CA ILE A 138 -4.26 -0.54 2.01
C ILE A 138 -4.91 -1.18 3.25
N ALA A 139 -5.48 -0.37 4.14
CA ALA A 139 -6.14 -0.88 5.34
C ALA A 139 -7.25 -1.90 5.01
N SER A 140 -8.04 -1.64 3.97
CA SER A 140 -9.12 -2.55 3.56
C SER A 140 -8.58 -3.85 2.94
N TYR A 141 -7.47 -3.82 2.21
CA TYR A 141 -6.82 -5.04 1.72
C TYR A 141 -6.12 -5.82 2.84
N GLU A 142 -5.59 -5.15 3.85
CA GLU A 142 -5.00 -5.80 5.03
C GLU A 142 -6.09 -6.51 5.85
N ASP A 143 -7.22 -5.85 6.10
CA ASP A 143 -8.39 -6.47 6.72
C ASP A 143 -8.83 -7.73 5.95
N TYR A 144 -8.81 -7.66 4.62
CA TYR A 144 -9.07 -8.82 3.77
C TYR A 144 -8.08 -9.96 4.02
N MET A 145 -6.78 -9.68 4.07
CA MET A 145 -5.75 -10.70 4.33
C MET A 145 -5.88 -11.35 5.71
N VAL A 146 -6.45 -10.63 6.68
CA VAL A 146 -6.73 -11.15 8.02
C VAL A 146 -7.99 -12.02 8.04
N ALA A 147 -9.03 -11.62 7.31
CA ALA A 147 -10.33 -12.29 7.32
C ALA A 147 -10.44 -13.47 6.33
N ALA A 148 -9.65 -13.48 5.26
CA ALA A 148 -9.71 -14.50 4.21
C ALA A 148 -9.08 -15.84 4.65
N PRO A 149 -9.58 -16.98 4.14
CA PRO A 149 -8.90 -18.26 4.29
C PRO A 149 -7.50 -18.25 3.65
N ASP A 150 -6.53 -18.95 4.26
CA ASP A 150 -5.11 -18.95 3.82
C ASP A 150 -4.90 -19.36 2.36
N LYS A 151 -5.79 -20.19 1.80
CA LYS A 151 -5.74 -20.68 0.42
C LYS A 151 -6.64 -19.90 -0.54
N ASP A 152 -7.14 -18.74 -0.12
CA ASP A 152 -7.99 -17.94 -0.99
C ASP A 152 -7.20 -17.39 -2.19
N PRO A 153 -7.68 -17.58 -3.42
CA PRO A 153 -6.96 -17.17 -4.63
C PRO A 153 -6.74 -15.64 -4.74
N LYS A 154 -7.55 -14.82 -4.07
CA LYS A 154 -7.39 -13.35 -4.09
C LYS A 154 -6.34 -12.84 -3.11
N LEU A 155 -5.77 -13.67 -2.23
CA LEU A 155 -4.70 -13.25 -1.31
C LEU A 155 -3.48 -12.71 -2.06
N ALA A 156 -3.07 -13.38 -3.14
CA ALA A 156 -1.98 -12.92 -4.00
C ALA A 156 -2.31 -11.54 -4.61
N SER A 157 -3.54 -11.38 -5.12
CA SER A 157 -3.99 -10.13 -5.73
C SER A 157 -4.06 -8.98 -4.73
N ALA A 158 -4.55 -9.22 -3.51
CA ALA A 158 -4.60 -8.22 -2.45
C ALA A 158 -3.18 -7.76 -2.07
N ARG A 159 -2.24 -8.69 -1.86
CA ARG A 159 -0.83 -8.36 -1.54
C ARG A 159 -0.17 -7.56 -2.64
N PHE A 160 -0.37 -7.98 -3.89
CA PHE A 160 0.12 -7.27 -5.06
C PHE A 160 -0.47 -5.85 -5.16
N LYS A 161 -1.76 -5.67 -4.90
CA LYS A 161 -2.42 -4.35 -4.90
C LYS A 161 -1.87 -3.43 -3.82
N VAL A 162 -1.63 -3.94 -2.61
CA VAL A 162 -0.94 -3.17 -1.55
C VAL A 162 0.47 -2.80 -2.00
N ALA A 163 1.23 -3.72 -2.60
CA ALA A 163 2.55 -3.44 -3.15
C ALA A 163 2.52 -2.32 -4.21
N GLU A 164 1.58 -2.34 -5.14
CA GLU A 164 1.40 -1.29 -6.15
C GLU A 164 1.04 0.07 -5.53
N LEU A 165 0.28 0.09 -4.43
CA LEU A 165 -0.04 1.32 -3.71
C LEU A 165 1.22 1.90 -3.02
N HIS A 166 2.01 1.06 -2.33
CA HIS A 166 3.31 1.49 -1.77
C HIS A 166 4.25 1.99 -2.87
N PHE A 167 4.29 1.29 -4.01
CA PHE A 167 5.13 1.66 -5.14
C PHE A 167 4.75 3.03 -5.73
N LYS A 168 3.46 3.34 -5.84
CA LYS A 168 2.95 4.64 -6.29
C LYS A 168 3.22 5.77 -5.29
N GLU A 169 3.32 5.44 -4.01
CA GLU A 169 3.66 6.39 -2.94
C GLU A 169 5.17 6.51 -2.71
N ASP A 170 5.99 5.93 -3.59
CA ASP A 170 7.45 5.87 -3.50
C ASP A 170 7.97 5.19 -2.21
N ARG A 171 7.15 4.36 -1.58
CA ARG A 171 7.52 3.48 -0.46
C ARG A 171 8.14 2.18 -1.00
N LEU A 172 9.27 2.32 -1.69
CA LEU A 172 9.86 1.23 -2.49
C LEU A 172 10.31 0.01 -1.67
N ALA A 173 10.75 0.21 -0.41
CA ALA A 173 11.14 -0.90 0.46
C ALA A 173 9.94 -1.79 0.84
N ASP A 174 8.81 -1.17 1.21
CA ASP A 174 7.57 -1.90 1.53
C ASP A 174 7.02 -2.61 0.29
N ALA A 175 7.08 -1.94 -0.87
CA ALA A 175 6.65 -2.51 -2.14
C ALA A 175 7.49 -3.75 -2.52
N ASP A 176 8.83 -3.65 -2.45
CA ASP A 176 9.75 -4.76 -2.74
C ASP A 176 9.48 -5.96 -1.82
N TYR A 177 9.33 -5.72 -0.51
CA TYR A 177 8.97 -6.76 0.45
C TYR A 177 7.70 -7.52 0.06
N LEU A 178 6.65 -6.80 -0.35
CA LEU A 178 5.38 -7.40 -0.74
C LEU A 178 5.43 -8.11 -2.10
N TYR A 179 6.15 -7.58 -3.08
CA TYR A 179 6.34 -8.26 -4.38
C TYR A 179 7.13 -9.56 -4.24
N GLN A 180 8.06 -9.63 -3.29
CA GLN A 180 8.85 -10.84 -3.02
C GLN A 180 8.09 -11.90 -2.20
N ASN A 181 6.88 -11.60 -1.74
CA ASN A 181 6.09 -12.55 -0.97
C ASN A 181 5.82 -13.86 -1.76
N PRO A 182 6.01 -15.05 -1.15
CA PRO A 182 5.84 -16.33 -1.85
C PRO A 182 4.47 -16.48 -2.52
N VAL A 183 3.39 -16.02 -1.86
CA VAL A 183 2.03 -16.12 -2.40
C VAL A 183 1.86 -15.28 -3.68
N VAL A 184 2.57 -14.16 -3.79
CA VAL A 184 2.58 -13.36 -5.03
C VAL A 184 3.45 -14.01 -6.10
N ARG A 185 4.62 -14.53 -5.73
CA ARG A 185 5.58 -15.16 -6.64
C ARG A 185 5.11 -16.50 -7.22
N GLU A 186 4.20 -17.19 -6.52
CA GLU A 186 3.59 -18.43 -6.98
C GLU A 186 2.28 -18.20 -7.75
N SER A 187 1.80 -16.95 -7.80
CA SER A 187 0.56 -16.59 -8.51
C SER A 187 0.81 -16.21 -9.97
N ASP A 188 -0.28 -15.98 -10.70
CA ASP A 188 -0.28 -15.40 -12.05
C ASP A 188 0.31 -13.98 -12.12
N LEU A 189 0.50 -13.32 -10.96
CA LEU A 189 1.07 -11.97 -10.85
C LEU A 189 2.60 -11.97 -10.74
N ALA A 190 3.24 -13.14 -10.67
CA ALA A 190 4.68 -13.27 -10.45
C ALA A 190 5.52 -12.48 -11.47
N GLY A 191 5.18 -12.55 -12.76
CA GLY A 191 5.91 -11.83 -13.81
C GLY A 191 5.86 -10.30 -13.63
N ARG A 192 4.68 -9.76 -13.31
CA ARG A 192 4.50 -8.32 -13.03
C ARG A 192 5.23 -7.89 -11.77
N ALA A 193 5.22 -8.74 -10.73
CA ALA A 193 5.94 -8.47 -9.50
C ALA A 193 7.46 -8.45 -9.74
N GLU A 194 7.99 -9.38 -10.53
CA GLU A 194 9.41 -9.44 -10.87
C GLU A 194 9.87 -8.20 -11.66
N GLU A 195 9.06 -7.72 -12.60
CA GLU A 195 9.33 -6.46 -13.31
C GLU A 195 9.46 -5.27 -12.35
N ARG A 196 8.56 -5.16 -11.37
CA ARG A 196 8.60 -4.11 -10.35
C ARG A 196 9.83 -4.23 -9.45
N VAL A 197 10.20 -5.44 -9.04
CA VAL A 197 11.42 -5.69 -8.25
C VAL A 197 12.67 -5.25 -9.04
N LYS A 198 12.72 -5.53 -10.35
CA LYS A 198 13.82 -5.06 -11.22
C LYS A 198 13.89 -3.53 -11.29
N GLU A 199 12.74 -2.86 -11.42
CA GLU A 199 12.65 -1.40 -11.42
C GLU A 199 13.19 -0.81 -10.10
N ILE A 200 12.75 -1.35 -8.96
CA ILE A 200 13.22 -0.94 -7.62
C ILE A 200 14.73 -1.17 -7.48
N ALA A 201 15.23 -2.33 -7.90
CA ALA A 201 16.65 -2.66 -7.85
C ALA A 201 17.51 -1.68 -8.68
N ALA A 202 17.04 -1.29 -9.87
CA ALA A 202 17.74 -0.32 -10.70
C ALA A 202 17.84 1.07 -10.03
N ILE A 203 16.77 1.52 -9.36
CA ILE A 203 16.77 2.76 -8.57
C ILE A 203 17.78 2.65 -7.42
N ASN A 204 17.80 1.54 -6.69
CA ASN A 204 18.72 1.32 -5.58
C ASN A 204 20.20 1.31 -6.02
N VAL A 205 20.49 0.74 -7.21
CA VAL A 205 21.84 0.79 -7.80
C VAL A 205 22.25 2.25 -8.08
N ARG A 206 21.38 3.06 -8.69
CA ARG A 206 21.65 4.50 -8.93
C ARG A 206 21.92 5.24 -7.61
N LEU A 207 21.15 4.97 -6.55
CA LEU A 207 21.38 5.58 -5.24
C LEU A 207 22.73 5.15 -4.62
N ALA A 208 23.11 3.88 -4.77
CA ALA A 208 24.40 3.38 -4.28
C ALA A 208 25.58 4.03 -5.02
N GLU A 209 25.46 4.26 -6.32
CA GLU A 209 26.45 4.99 -7.12
C GLU A 209 26.51 6.48 -6.72
N ALA A 210 25.36 7.13 -6.57
CA ALA A 210 25.28 8.51 -6.09
C ALA A 210 25.95 8.68 -4.71
N LYS A 211 25.75 7.71 -3.80
CA LYS A 211 26.40 7.69 -2.49
C LYS A 211 27.93 7.66 -2.59
N LYS A 212 28.49 6.86 -3.49
CA LYS A 212 29.95 6.81 -3.74
C LYS A 212 30.50 8.14 -4.24
N LEU A 213 29.68 8.97 -4.91
CA LEU A 213 30.08 10.28 -5.40
C LEU A 213 30.17 11.34 -4.30
N ILE A 214 29.51 11.17 -3.15
CA ILE A 214 29.51 12.15 -2.06
C ILE A 214 30.95 12.47 -1.63
N ALA A 215 31.80 11.45 -1.45
CA ALA A 215 33.20 11.64 -1.06
C ALA A 215 34.11 12.13 -2.22
N LYS A 216 33.80 11.73 -3.46
CA LYS A 216 34.68 11.98 -4.62
C LYS A 216 34.39 13.33 -5.31
N SER A 217 33.12 13.70 -5.42
CA SER A 217 32.64 14.84 -6.19
C SER A 217 31.22 15.20 -5.71
N PRO A 218 31.09 15.94 -4.59
CA PRO A 218 29.79 16.28 -4.00
C PRO A 218 28.79 16.92 -4.99
N ASN A 219 29.26 17.78 -5.91
CA ASN A 219 28.43 18.36 -6.98
C ASN A 219 27.71 17.28 -7.82
N LYS A 220 28.45 16.25 -8.27
CA LYS A 220 27.88 15.16 -9.07
C LYS A 220 26.93 14.28 -8.24
N ALA A 221 27.18 14.14 -6.94
CA ALA A 221 26.26 13.44 -6.04
C ALA A 221 24.92 14.19 -5.94
N VAL A 222 24.95 15.51 -5.76
CA VAL A 222 23.74 16.36 -5.74
C VAL A 222 22.95 16.21 -7.05
N GLU A 223 23.63 16.28 -8.21
CA GLU A 223 23.00 16.05 -9.51
C GLU A 223 22.35 14.67 -9.60
N ALA A 224 23.07 13.60 -9.21
CA ALA A 224 22.56 12.23 -9.27
C ALA A 224 21.34 12.00 -8.37
N TYR A 225 21.37 12.47 -7.11
CA TYR A 225 20.22 12.34 -6.21
C TYR A 225 19.05 13.21 -6.66
N SER A 226 19.29 14.43 -7.12
CA SER A 226 18.22 15.32 -7.62
C SER A 226 17.50 14.74 -8.84
N ALA A 227 18.20 14.01 -9.70
CA ALA A 227 17.59 13.28 -10.80
C ALA A 227 16.62 12.19 -10.31
N VAL A 228 16.99 11.41 -9.29
CA VAL A 228 16.10 10.40 -8.71
C VAL A 228 14.90 11.05 -8.01
N VAL A 229 15.12 12.14 -7.27
CA VAL A 229 14.04 12.90 -6.61
C VAL A 229 13.08 13.53 -7.64
N ALA A 230 13.57 13.98 -8.80
CA ALA A 230 12.73 14.49 -9.87
C ALA A 230 11.81 13.42 -10.46
N GLU A 231 12.28 12.17 -10.57
CA GLU A 231 11.49 11.02 -11.00
C GLU A 231 10.54 10.52 -9.90
N ARG A 232 10.97 10.61 -8.63
CA ARG A 232 10.34 9.97 -7.45
C ARG A 232 10.35 10.93 -6.25
N PRO A 233 9.48 11.95 -6.24
CA PRO A 233 9.57 13.07 -5.30
C PRO A 233 9.30 12.70 -3.85
N LYS A 234 8.62 11.58 -3.58
CA LYS A 234 8.30 11.13 -2.22
C LYS A 234 9.28 10.10 -1.68
N TYR A 235 10.30 9.70 -2.45
CA TYR A 235 11.19 8.63 -2.03
C TYR A 235 12.17 9.10 -0.95
N ALA A 236 11.90 8.70 0.30
CA ALA A 236 12.64 9.16 1.48
C ALA A 236 14.15 8.92 1.40
N ALA A 237 14.60 7.78 0.88
CA ALA A 237 16.02 7.47 0.78
C ALA A 237 16.76 8.40 -0.20
N ALA A 238 16.12 8.77 -1.31
CA ALA A 238 16.70 9.71 -2.27
C ALA A 238 16.76 11.14 -1.71
N LEU A 239 15.72 11.57 -0.99
CA LEU A 239 15.68 12.87 -0.31
C LEU A 239 16.77 12.98 0.76
N ALA A 240 16.92 11.95 1.61
CA ALA A 240 17.97 11.92 2.63
C ALA A 240 19.38 11.97 2.00
N GLY A 241 19.61 11.20 0.94
CA GLY A 241 20.88 11.22 0.21
C GLY A 241 21.17 12.55 -0.47
N LEU A 242 20.15 13.26 -0.96
CA LEU A 242 20.28 14.60 -1.53
C LEU A 242 20.74 15.61 -0.48
N GLU A 243 20.16 15.58 0.72
CA GLU A 243 20.56 16.45 1.83
C GLU A 243 21.99 16.15 2.30
N GLU A 244 22.37 14.88 2.40
CA GLU A 244 23.75 14.46 2.69
C GLU A 244 24.73 15.00 1.63
N ALA A 245 24.40 14.87 0.35
CA ALA A 245 25.22 15.35 -0.75
C ALA A 245 25.37 16.89 -0.74
N ARG A 246 24.29 17.62 -0.42
CA ARG A 246 24.30 19.09 -0.29
C ARG A 246 25.17 19.54 0.89
N ALA A 247 25.08 18.85 2.03
CA ALA A 247 25.92 19.12 3.19
C ALA A 247 27.41 18.88 2.86
N ALA A 248 27.73 17.77 2.18
CA ALA A 248 29.09 17.48 1.74
C ALA A 248 29.62 18.54 0.76
N LEU A 249 28.77 19.06 -0.14
CA LEU A 249 29.14 20.13 -1.06
C LEU A 249 29.41 21.46 -0.32
N ALA A 250 28.57 21.83 0.64
CA ALA A 250 28.78 23.01 1.46
C ALA A 250 30.11 22.92 2.23
N ALA A 251 30.40 21.75 2.82
CA ALA A 251 31.67 21.49 3.50
C ALA A 251 32.88 21.55 2.55
N TYR A 252 32.74 21.04 1.32
CA TYR A 252 33.79 21.11 0.30
C TYR A 252 34.09 22.57 -0.10
N ASN A 253 33.07 23.38 -0.31
CA ASN A 253 33.21 24.80 -0.69
C ASN A 253 33.70 25.68 0.47
N GLY A 254 33.35 25.32 1.71
CA GLY A 254 33.77 26.03 2.92
C GLY A 254 35.20 25.74 3.35
N ARG A 255 35.88 24.74 2.78
CA ARG A 255 37.28 24.49 3.09
C ARG A 255 38.09 25.71 2.65
N PRO A 256 38.82 26.38 3.56
CA PRO A 256 39.69 27.47 3.17
C PRO A 256 40.62 26.91 2.11
N VAL A 257 40.66 27.56 0.94
CA VAL A 257 41.61 27.22 -0.11
C VAL A 257 42.97 27.36 0.55
N ALA A 258 43.55 26.24 0.98
CA ALA A 258 44.81 26.21 1.68
C ALA A 258 45.74 27.03 0.80
N LYS A 259 46.16 28.20 1.30
CA LYS A 259 46.94 29.19 0.53
C LYS A 259 48.04 28.38 -0.13
N ARG A 260 47.88 28.16 -1.44
CA ARG A 260 48.77 27.33 -2.23
C ARG A 260 50.16 27.89 -1.90
N PRO A 261 51.05 27.10 -1.26
CA PRO A 261 52.28 27.64 -0.69
C PRO A 261 52.91 28.49 -1.78
N ALA A 262 53.06 29.79 -1.48
CA ALA A 262 53.42 30.81 -2.45
C ALA A 262 54.55 30.24 -3.28
N ALA A 263 54.30 30.02 -4.58
CA ALA A 263 55.20 29.29 -5.45
C ALA A 263 56.60 29.88 -5.27
N THR A 264 57.47 29.15 -4.57
CA THR A 264 58.85 29.57 -4.33
C THR A 264 59.50 29.67 -5.68
N LYS A 265 59.70 30.91 -6.15
CA LYS A 265 60.34 31.37 -7.39
C LYS A 265 60.10 30.48 -8.63
N PRO A 266 59.59 31.03 -9.75
CA PRO A 266 59.52 30.26 -10.99
C PRO A 266 60.90 29.65 -11.28
N PRO A 267 60.98 28.34 -11.58
CA PRO A 267 62.24 27.72 -11.94
C PRO A 267 62.84 28.55 -13.08
N LYS A 268 64.12 28.92 -12.90
CA LYS A 268 64.92 29.69 -13.85
C LYS A 268 64.62 29.19 -15.27
N PRO A 269 64.29 30.08 -16.23
CA PRO A 269 63.87 29.67 -17.57
C PRO A 269 64.87 28.67 -18.13
N ALA A 270 64.38 27.46 -18.43
CA ALA A 270 65.20 26.47 -19.13
C ALA A 270 65.73 27.14 -20.41
N PRO A 271 67.03 26.97 -20.73
CA PRO A 271 67.62 27.61 -21.90
C PRO A 271 66.79 27.26 -23.13
N ALA A 272 66.50 28.29 -23.93
CA ALA A 272 65.67 28.17 -25.12
C ALA A 272 66.15 27.00 -25.98
N LEU A 273 65.31 25.96 -26.09
CA LEU A 273 65.53 24.87 -27.03
C LEU A 273 65.57 25.48 -28.43
N THR A 274 66.74 25.45 -29.04
CA THR A 274 66.96 25.95 -30.40
C THR A 274 66.06 25.20 -31.37
N LYS A 275 65.62 25.86 -32.45
CA LYS A 275 64.78 25.25 -33.50
C LYS A 275 65.37 23.95 -34.08
N SER A 276 66.67 23.71 -33.91
CA SER A 276 67.35 22.48 -34.30
C SER A 276 67.00 21.28 -33.41
N ALA A 277 66.85 21.48 -32.09
CA ALA A 277 66.47 20.43 -31.14
C ALA A 277 65.01 20.00 -31.30
N LEU A 278 64.12 20.92 -31.68
CA LEU A 278 62.71 20.61 -31.95
C LEU A 278 62.53 19.77 -33.23
N LYS A 279 63.40 19.98 -34.24
CA LYS A 279 63.36 19.24 -35.52
C LYS A 279 63.92 17.82 -35.41
N ALA A 280 64.85 17.58 -34.47
CA ALA A 280 65.37 16.24 -34.17
C ALA A 280 64.42 15.39 -33.30
N ALA A 281 63.56 16.03 -32.50
CA ALA A 281 62.55 15.32 -31.69
C ALA A 281 61.35 14.85 -32.52
N LEU A 282 61.06 15.50 -33.66
CA LEU A 282 59.92 15.16 -34.53
C LEU A 282 60.22 14.09 -35.59
N THR A 283 61.48 13.75 -35.87
CA THR A 283 61.85 12.75 -36.88
C THR A 283 62.07 11.34 -36.33
N LYS A 284 61.83 11.09 -35.04
CA LYS A 284 62.08 9.77 -34.41
C LYS A 284 60.86 9.08 -33.80
N ALA A 285 59.65 9.50 -34.16
CA ALA A 285 58.41 8.91 -33.68
C ALA A 285 57.70 8.13 -34.80
N GLU A 286 58.28 7.00 -35.20
CA GLU A 286 57.55 5.95 -35.90
C GLU A 286 56.94 5.03 -34.81
N PRO A 287 55.62 4.85 -34.75
CA PRO A 287 55.00 4.05 -33.71
C PRO A 287 55.32 2.57 -33.93
N PRO A 288 55.87 1.84 -32.92
CA PRO A 288 56.12 0.42 -33.08
C PRO A 288 54.80 -0.36 -33.16
N ALA A 289 54.74 -1.30 -34.11
CA ALA A 289 53.64 -2.24 -34.26
C ALA A 289 53.35 -3.00 -32.95
N PRO A 290 52.08 -3.28 -32.62
CA PRO A 290 51.71 -3.95 -31.39
C PRO A 290 52.24 -5.40 -31.39
N LYS A 291 53.17 -5.69 -30.47
CA LYS A 291 53.62 -7.06 -30.19
C LYS A 291 52.52 -7.83 -29.44
N PRO A 292 52.35 -9.14 -29.71
CA PRO A 292 51.34 -9.96 -29.07
C PRO A 292 51.62 -10.11 -27.58
N VAL A 293 50.58 -9.90 -26.77
CA VAL A 293 50.61 -10.05 -25.31
C VAL A 293 50.82 -11.54 -24.97
N GLN A 294 52.05 -11.91 -24.62
CA GLN A 294 52.32 -13.15 -23.90
C GLN A 294 51.83 -12.97 -22.45
N LYS A 295 50.86 -13.81 -22.06
CA LYS A 295 50.46 -14.00 -20.65
C LYS A 295 51.68 -14.44 -19.84
N ALA A 296 52.23 -13.52 -19.06
CA ALA A 296 53.17 -13.86 -17.99
C ALA A 296 52.40 -14.56 -16.87
N ALA A 297 52.83 -15.78 -16.53
CA ALA A 297 52.35 -16.53 -15.38
C ALA A 297 52.66 -15.76 -14.08
N PRO A 298 51.75 -15.76 -13.09
CA PRO A 298 51.96 -15.04 -11.85
C PRO A 298 53.11 -15.67 -11.04
N LYS A 299 54.01 -14.80 -10.59
CA LYS A 299 55.09 -15.09 -9.63
C LYS A 299 54.45 -15.66 -8.34
N PRO A 300 54.99 -16.75 -7.75
CA PRO A 300 54.44 -17.31 -6.52
C PRO A 300 54.56 -16.31 -5.37
N ALA A 301 53.44 -16.09 -4.69
CA ALA A 301 53.35 -15.26 -3.51
C ALA A 301 54.29 -15.78 -2.42
N ALA A 302 55.03 -14.88 -1.80
CA ALA A 302 55.80 -15.18 -0.59
C ALA A 302 54.85 -15.73 0.48
N GLU A 303 55.19 -16.92 0.96
CA GLU A 303 54.50 -17.69 1.99
C GLU A 303 54.39 -16.85 3.28
N GLN A 304 53.26 -16.18 3.46
CA GLN A 304 52.88 -15.66 4.76
C GLN A 304 52.48 -16.84 5.64
N LYS A 305 53.35 -17.14 6.61
CA LYS A 305 53.11 -18.13 7.65
C LYS A 305 51.71 -17.89 8.26
N PRO A 306 50.79 -18.86 8.24
CA PRO A 306 49.43 -18.66 8.72
C PRO A 306 49.46 -18.28 10.20
N ALA A 307 48.82 -17.17 10.54
CA ALA A 307 48.54 -16.81 11.92
C ALA A 307 47.79 -17.99 12.56
N ALA A 308 48.27 -18.44 13.71
CA ALA A 308 47.68 -19.57 14.42
C ALA A 308 46.18 -19.34 14.60
N ALA A 309 45.38 -20.35 14.23
CA ALA A 309 43.94 -20.29 14.38
C ALA A 309 43.59 -19.94 15.84
N PRO A 310 42.67 -18.98 16.09
CA PRO A 310 42.25 -18.68 17.44
C PRO A 310 41.75 -19.96 18.10
N SER A 311 42.13 -20.17 19.36
CA SER A 311 41.71 -21.37 20.09
C SER A 311 40.18 -21.47 20.08
N PRO A 312 39.60 -22.69 20.13
CA PRO A 312 38.15 -22.87 20.21
C PRO A 312 37.50 -22.05 21.34
N LYS A 313 38.24 -21.83 22.43
CA LYS A 313 37.83 -20.96 23.55
C LYS A 313 37.73 -19.48 23.13
N ALA A 314 38.72 -18.97 22.41
CA ALA A 314 38.69 -17.59 21.91
C ALA A 314 37.59 -17.37 20.85
N GLN A 315 37.31 -18.38 20.03
CA GLN A 315 36.19 -18.35 19.09
C GLN A 315 34.83 -18.33 19.82
N PHE A 316 34.67 -19.15 20.86
CA PHE A 316 33.46 -19.18 21.67
C PHE A 316 33.22 -17.87 22.43
N GLU A 317 34.26 -17.31 23.05
CA GLU A 317 34.19 -16.01 23.75
C GLU A 317 33.83 -14.87 22.79
N THR A 318 34.34 -14.89 21.55
CA THR A 318 34.01 -13.91 20.52
C THR A 318 32.54 -14.03 20.08
N CYS A 319 32.05 -15.25 19.86
CA CYS A 319 30.65 -15.48 19.49
C CYS A 319 29.68 -15.10 20.63
N SER A 320 30.05 -15.40 21.89
CA SER A 320 29.25 -14.99 23.06
C SER A 320 29.18 -13.46 23.17
N ALA A 321 30.30 -12.75 22.95
CA ALA A 321 30.32 -11.30 23.00
C ALA A 321 29.49 -10.65 21.88
N ILE A 322 29.47 -11.23 20.68
CA ILE A 322 28.62 -10.78 19.57
C ILE A 322 27.14 -10.99 19.91
N TRP A 323 26.77 -12.16 20.45
CA TRP A 323 25.41 -12.47 20.86
C TRP A 323 24.90 -11.52 21.95
N ASP A 324 25.72 -11.24 22.97
CA ASP A 324 25.36 -10.31 24.04
C ASP A 324 25.22 -8.86 23.55
N ALA A 325 26.05 -8.45 22.58
CA ALA A 325 25.94 -7.14 21.94
C ALA A 325 24.65 -7.01 21.10
N GLU A 326 24.29 -8.04 20.33
CA GLU A 326 23.05 -8.07 19.56
C GLU A 326 21.81 -8.08 20.48
N LYS A 327 21.86 -8.83 21.58
CA LYS A 327 20.81 -8.83 22.60
C LYS A 327 20.64 -7.46 23.26
N ALA A 328 21.74 -6.77 23.58
CA ALA A 328 21.70 -5.42 24.13
C ALA A 328 21.13 -4.40 23.13
N GLN A 329 21.48 -4.52 21.85
CA GLN A 329 20.95 -3.66 20.79
C GLN A 329 19.46 -3.90 20.53
N ALA A 330 19.01 -5.16 20.59
CA ALA A 330 17.59 -5.51 20.51
C ALA A 330 16.79 -4.95 21.69
N GLN A 331 17.33 -5.02 22.91
CA GLN A 331 16.71 -4.45 24.11
C GLN A 331 16.59 -2.92 24.00
N LEU A 332 17.64 -2.24 23.55
CA LEU A 332 17.62 -0.79 23.33
C LEU A 332 16.55 -0.37 22.30
N SER A 333 16.36 -1.17 21.25
CA SER A 333 15.34 -0.93 20.23
C SER A 333 13.92 -1.13 20.78
N ALA A 334 13.73 -2.13 21.65
CA ALA A 334 12.46 -2.40 22.31
C ALA A 334 12.09 -1.28 23.28
N ASP A 335 13.04 -0.79 24.08
CA ASP A 335 12.83 0.33 25.00
C ASP A 335 12.51 1.64 24.26
N GLN A 336 13.13 1.88 23.10
CA GLN A 336 12.83 3.03 22.24
C GLN A 336 11.41 2.95 21.64
N ILE A 337 10.98 1.76 21.22
CA ILE A 337 9.62 1.53 20.72
C ILE A 337 8.61 1.72 21.86
N PHE A 338 8.88 1.15 23.04
CA PHE A 338 8.01 1.26 24.22
C PHE A 338 7.88 2.72 24.69
N THR A 339 8.97 3.49 24.66
CA THR A 339 8.97 4.92 24.99
C THR A 339 8.13 5.73 24.00
N LYS A 340 8.25 5.46 22.69
CA LYS A 340 7.43 6.12 21.66
C LYS A 340 5.94 5.76 21.79
N MET A 341 5.63 4.50 22.13
CA MET A 341 4.26 4.07 22.38
C MET A 341 3.68 4.72 23.63
N LYS A 342 4.47 4.84 24.70
CA LYS A 342 4.06 5.55 25.93
C LYS A 342 3.75 7.01 25.66
N LEU A 343 4.61 7.70 24.91
CA LEU A 343 4.37 9.09 24.47
C LEU A 343 3.09 9.21 23.62
N GLY A 344 2.81 8.24 22.74
CA GLY A 344 1.56 8.20 21.98
C GLY A 344 0.31 7.96 22.83
N CYS A 345 0.40 7.11 23.87
CA CYS A 345 -0.68 6.90 24.83
C CYS A 345 -0.94 8.15 25.69
N ASP A 346 0.11 8.87 26.09
CA ASP A 346 -0.01 10.11 26.86
C ASP A 346 -0.64 11.24 26.00
N ASP A 347 -0.26 11.36 24.72
CA ASP A 347 -0.90 12.29 23.77
C ASP A 347 -2.37 11.94 23.53
N LEU A 348 -2.69 10.66 23.37
CA LEU A 348 -4.07 10.20 23.21
C LEU A 348 -4.91 10.53 24.45
N LYS A 349 -4.35 10.31 25.65
CA LYS A 349 -5.00 10.63 26.93
C LYS A 349 -5.26 12.13 27.06
N GLN A 350 -4.27 12.97 26.73
CA GLN A 350 -4.40 14.43 26.77
C GLN A 350 -5.49 14.94 25.81
N ARG A 351 -5.59 14.35 24.61
CA ARG A 351 -6.67 14.68 23.64
C ARG A 351 -8.05 14.24 24.15
N LEU A 352 -8.12 13.11 24.86
CA LEU A 352 -9.37 12.62 25.44
C LEU A 352 -9.85 13.51 26.60
N ASP A 353 -8.93 13.96 27.45
CA ASP A 353 -9.20 14.90 28.53
C ASP A 353 -9.66 16.26 27.97
N ALA A 354 -9.01 16.77 26.91
CA ALA A 354 -9.44 17.99 26.22
C ALA A 354 -10.85 17.87 25.58
N CYS A 355 -11.18 16.72 25.01
CA CYS A 355 -12.54 16.45 24.51
C CYS A 355 -13.58 16.41 25.63
N ARG A 356 -13.23 15.89 26.82
CA ARG A 356 -14.12 15.88 27.98
C ARG A 356 -14.36 17.30 28.49
N GLU A 357 -13.32 18.12 28.60
CA GLU A 357 -13.42 19.52 29.00
C GLU A 357 -14.28 20.34 28.02
N ALA A 358 -14.05 20.20 26.71
CA ALA A 358 -14.85 20.89 25.69
C ALA A 358 -16.34 20.46 25.72
N ARG A 359 -16.63 19.19 26.06
CA ARG A 359 -18.00 18.72 26.24
C ARG A 359 -18.65 19.34 27.48
N GLU A 360 -17.93 19.46 28.59
CA GLU A 360 -18.43 20.13 29.80
C GLU A 360 -18.76 21.60 29.54
N ASP A 361 -17.92 22.30 28.77
CA ASP A 361 -18.17 23.68 28.36
C ASP A 361 -19.44 23.82 27.52
N VAL A 362 -19.65 22.91 26.56
CA VAL A 362 -20.87 22.89 25.73
C VAL A 362 -22.11 22.61 26.58
N MET A 363 -22.05 21.67 27.52
CA MET A 363 -23.16 21.36 28.42
C MET A 363 -23.46 22.51 29.40
N ALA A 364 -22.43 23.25 29.83
CA ALA A 364 -22.58 24.44 30.65
C ALA A 364 -23.24 25.59 29.87
N LEU A 365 -22.84 25.82 28.61
CA LEU A 365 -23.45 26.81 27.73
C LEU A 365 -24.91 26.51 27.41
N GLN A 366 -25.30 25.23 27.41
CA GLN A 366 -26.67 24.78 27.19
C GLN A 366 -27.54 24.81 28.46
N GLY A 367 -27.00 25.24 29.61
CA GLY A 367 -27.74 25.33 30.86
C GLY A 367 -28.14 23.97 31.45
N VAL A 368 -27.45 22.89 31.06
CA VAL A 368 -27.73 21.55 31.58
C VAL A 368 -27.28 21.47 33.05
N PRO A 369 -28.20 21.22 34.01
CA PRO A 369 -27.85 21.17 35.43
C PRO A 369 -26.95 19.95 35.72
N PRO A 370 -26.01 20.04 36.68
CA PRO A 370 -25.02 18.98 36.96
C PRO A 370 -25.64 17.61 37.23
N GLU A 371 -26.81 17.58 37.84
CA GLU A 371 -27.56 16.37 38.18
C GLU A 371 -28.06 15.63 36.92
N ALA A 372 -28.42 16.35 35.86
CA ALA A 372 -28.79 15.78 34.57
C ALA A 372 -27.56 15.28 33.78
N ARG A 373 -26.37 15.82 34.05
CA ARG A 373 -25.11 15.38 33.41
C ARG A 373 -24.72 13.98 33.85
N MET A 374 -24.79 13.70 35.16
CA MET A 374 -24.51 12.35 35.70
C MET A 374 -25.53 11.31 35.23
N ALA A 375 -26.80 11.70 35.06
CA ALA A 375 -27.83 10.80 34.54
C ALA A 375 -27.61 10.42 33.06
N MET A 376 -27.17 11.37 32.22
CA MET A 376 -26.81 11.10 30.81
C MET A 376 -25.55 10.23 30.66
N GLU A 377 -24.66 10.26 31.64
CA GLU A 377 -23.43 9.44 31.66
C GLU A 377 -23.70 7.97 32.01
N LEU A 378 -24.86 7.68 32.62
CA LEU A 378 -25.31 6.32 32.99
C LEU A 378 -26.15 5.61 31.90
N GLU A 379 -26.67 6.33 30.90
CA GLU A 379 -27.46 5.74 29.81
C GLU A 379 -26.67 5.50 28.50
N ILE A 380 -25.48 6.06 28.37
CA ILE A 380 -24.58 5.76 27.25
C ILE A 380 -23.56 4.75 27.78
N ASP A 381 -23.73 3.46 27.49
CA ASP A 381 -22.75 2.41 27.85
C ASP A 381 -21.45 2.64 27.03
N PRO A 382 -20.40 3.26 27.61
CA PRO A 382 -19.17 3.61 26.90
C PRO A 382 -18.14 2.47 26.94
N ASP A 383 -18.42 1.42 27.72
CA ASP A 383 -17.47 0.35 28.02
C ASP A 383 -17.55 -0.81 27.03
N TRP A 384 -18.62 -0.93 26.22
CA TRP A 384 -18.80 -2.12 25.40
C TRP A 384 -18.04 -2.11 24.05
N THR A 385 -17.69 -0.94 23.50
CA THR A 385 -17.02 -0.84 22.19
C THR A 385 -15.53 -0.55 22.29
N LEU A 386 -15.11 0.40 23.16
CA LEU A 386 -13.70 0.77 23.26
C LEU A 386 -12.87 -0.30 24.00
N ALA A 387 -13.40 -0.88 25.08
CA ALA A 387 -12.69 -1.96 25.79
C ALA A 387 -12.59 -3.22 24.92
N LYS A 388 -13.62 -3.53 24.11
CA LYS A 388 -13.55 -4.62 23.11
C LYS A 388 -12.60 -4.33 21.97
N GLN A 389 -12.54 -3.09 21.49
CA GLN A 389 -11.59 -2.68 20.47
C GLN A 389 -10.16 -2.78 21.00
N LEU A 390 -9.90 -2.28 22.21
CA LEU A 390 -8.59 -2.37 22.86
C LEU A 390 -8.18 -3.83 23.13
N GLU A 391 -9.14 -4.67 23.53
CA GLU A 391 -8.93 -6.11 23.73
C GLU A 391 -8.71 -6.86 22.40
N GLN A 392 -9.34 -6.41 21.32
CA GLN A 392 -9.14 -6.94 19.97
C GLN A 392 -7.78 -6.53 19.41
N ASP A 393 -7.36 -5.27 19.61
CA ASP A 393 -6.06 -4.75 19.22
C ASP A 393 -4.93 -5.45 20.00
N LYS A 394 -5.12 -5.69 21.30
CA LYS A 394 -4.21 -6.54 22.11
C LYS A 394 -4.08 -7.95 21.54
N LYS A 395 -5.19 -8.59 21.14
CA LYS A 395 -5.16 -9.93 20.52
C LYS A 395 -4.48 -9.95 19.16
N ILE A 396 -4.63 -8.89 18.36
CA ILE A 396 -3.95 -8.75 17.07
C ILE A 396 -2.43 -8.62 17.29
N MET A 397 -2.01 -7.78 18.24
CA MET A 397 -0.59 -7.61 18.61
C MET A 397 0.02 -8.91 19.14
N GLN A 398 -0.68 -9.61 20.04
CA GLN A 398 -0.21 -10.91 20.55
C GLN A 398 -0.01 -11.94 19.42
N ARG A 399 -0.94 -12.03 18.46
CA ARG A 399 -0.81 -12.93 17.30
C ARG A 399 0.37 -12.54 16.40
N TYR A 400 0.67 -11.26 16.29
CA TYR A 400 1.81 -10.77 15.52
C TYR A 400 3.13 -11.15 16.20
N GLU A 401 3.23 -10.97 17.51
CA GLU A 401 4.38 -11.39 18.31
C GLU A 401 4.58 -12.91 18.28
N ASP A 402 3.51 -13.69 18.48
CA ASP A 402 3.56 -15.16 18.43
C ASP A 402 4.04 -15.66 17.05
N ARG A 403 3.54 -15.07 15.95
CA ARG A 403 4.02 -15.39 14.59
C ARG A 403 5.49 -15.01 14.40
N ARG A 404 5.91 -13.84 14.87
CA ARG A 404 7.29 -13.39 14.77
C ARG A 404 8.24 -14.29 15.56
N CYS A 405 7.86 -14.68 16.77
CA CYS A 405 8.60 -15.65 17.58
C CYS A 405 8.66 -17.02 16.91
N ALA A 406 7.57 -17.50 16.33
CA ALA A 406 7.54 -18.78 15.61
C ALA A 406 8.43 -18.77 14.36
N GLU A 407 8.46 -17.67 13.60
CA GLU A 407 9.38 -17.52 12.45
C GLU A 407 10.85 -17.43 12.89
N LEU A 408 11.16 -16.72 13.97
CA LEU A 408 12.51 -16.69 14.53
C LEU A 408 12.98 -18.07 14.98
N LEU A 409 12.12 -18.86 15.63
CA LEU A 409 12.42 -20.23 16.05
C LEU A 409 12.64 -21.19 14.88
N LYS A 410 11.99 -20.97 13.73
CA LYS A 410 12.27 -21.74 12.49
C LYS A 410 13.63 -21.39 11.89
N THR A 411 14.09 -20.15 12.08
CA THR A 411 15.34 -19.64 11.50
C THR A 411 16.57 -20.08 12.30
N PHE A 412 16.38 -20.35 13.59
CA PHE A 412 17.44 -20.81 14.51
C PHE A 412 16.99 -22.09 15.25
N PRO A 413 17.05 -23.27 14.59
CA PRO A 413 16.87 -24.52 15.29
C PRO A 413 18.03 -24.72 16.29
N ILE A 414 17.71 -24.98 17.55
CA ILE A 414 18.66 -25.34 18.62
C ILE A 414 19.30 -26.70 18.31
#